data_AF-A0A4R6ZCR7-F1
#
_entry.id   AF-A0A4R6ZCR7-F1
#
_cell.length_a   1.000
_cell.length_b   1.000
_cell.length_c   1.000
_cell.angle_alpha   90.00
_cell.angle_beta   90.00
_cell.angle_gamma   90.00
#
_symmetry.space_group_name_H-M   'P 1'
#
loop_
_entity.id
_entity.type
_entity.pdbx_description
1 polymer ?
#
loop_
_entity_poly.entity_id
_entity_poly.type
_entity_poly.pdbx_seq_one_letter_code
_entity_poly.pdbx_strand_id
1 'polypeptide(L)'
;MTSLGKELHNTIRNLEKLRDSQNPPSDDVIAKLDVLYDQQIDLIDAAINKNTEKYKKATTSMKEAAKKTKEAIDDLAKLEQALEKIANAIGKVTELLDEVA
;
A
#
# COMPACT_ATOMS: atom_id res chain seq x y z
N MET A 1 16.14 1.51 1.97
CA MET A 1 14.67 1.54 1.81
C MET A 1 14.15 2.88 2.34
N THR A 2 13.34 3.61 1.58
CA THR A 2 12.75 4.89 2.01
C THR A 2 11.63 4.66 3.03
N SER A 3 11.17 5.73 3.71
CA SER A 3 10.02 5.60 4.62
C SER A 3 8.78 5.11 3.86
N LEU A 4 8.53 5.65 2.66
CA LEU A 4 7.43 5.20 1.80
C LEU A 4 7.58 3.73 1.42
N GLY A 5 8.75 3.31 0.90
CA GLY A 5 8.98 1.93 0.48
C GLY A 5 8.84 0.93 1.64
N LYS A 6 9.24 1.31 2.84
CA LYS A 6 9.04 0.50 4.05
C LYS A 6 7.55 0.30 4.35
N GLU A 7 6.76 1.37 4.34
CA GLU A 7 5.32 1.26 4.63
C GLU A 7 4.57 0.49 3.53
N LEU A 8 4.96 0.67 2.26
CA LEU A 8 4.41 -0.12 1.16
C LEU A 8 4.70 -1.62 1.35
N HIS A 9 5.94 -1.98 1.69
CA HIS A 9 6.29 -3.38 1.98
C HIS A 9 5.51 -3.95 3.17
N ASN A 10 5.29 -3.15 4.22
CA ASN A 10 4.46 -3.57 5.35
C ASN A 10 3.01 -3.82 4.93
N THR A 11 2.43 -2.94 4.12
CA THR A 11 1.07 -3.09 3.58
C THR A 11 0.96 -4.38 2.76
N ILE A 12 1.92 -4.65 1.86
CA ILE A 12 1.97 -5.90 1.09
C ILE A 12 1.98 -7.11 2.01
N ARG A 13 2.91 -7.16 2.98
CA ARG A 13 3.01 -8.30 3.90
C ARG A 13 1.75 -8.53 4.73
N ASN A 14 1.04 -7.46 5.07
CA ASN A 14 -0.20 -7.59 5.81
C ASN A 14 -1.33 -8.12 4.91
N LEU A 15 -1.43 -7.66 3.67
CA LEU A 15 -2.38 -8.16 2.68
C LEU A 15 -2.10 -9.62 2.31
N GLU A 16 -0.84 -10.04 2.18
CA GLU A 16 -0.48 -11.46 1.98
C GLU A 16 -1.04 -12.33 3.10
N LYS A 17 -0.90 -11.90 4.37
CA LYS A 17 -1.47 -12.62 5.51
C LYS A 17 -3.00 -12.67 5.49
N LEU A 18 -3.64 -11.58 5.08
CA LEU A 18 -5.10 -11.50 4.94
C LEU A 18 -5.61 -12.40 3.81
N ARG A 19 -4.90 -12.45 2.68
CA ARG A 19 -5.16 -13.38 1.58
C ARG A 19 -5.09 -14.81 2.11
N ASP A 20 -4.01 -15.14 2.82
CA ASP A 20 -3.77 -16.51 3.30
C ASP A 20 -4.72 -16.93 4.42
N SER A 21 -5.34 -15.99 5.14
CA SER A 21 -6.36 -16.28 6.15
C SER A 21 -7.76 -16.48 5.57
N GLN A 22 -7.97 -16.15 4.30
CA GLN A 22 -9.23 -16.29 3.58
C GLN A 22 -9.18 -17.51 2.66
N ASN A 23 -10.23 -18.35 2.69
CA ASN A 23 -10.37 -19.46 1.76
C ASN A 23 -11.80 -19.56 1.20
N PRO A 24 -12.05 -19.11 -0.04
CA PRO A 24 -11.07 -18.53 -0.98
C PRO A 24 -10.64 -17.11 -0.59
N PRO A 25 -9.46 -16.64 -1.05
CA PRO A 25 -9.09 -15.23 -0.90
C PRO A 25 -10.05 -14.30 -1.64
N SER A 26 -10.20 -13.08 -1.13
CA SER A 26 -10.96 -12.04 -1.82
C SER A 26 -10.24 -11.55 -3.08
N ASP A 27 -10.97 -11.43 -4.19
CA ASP A 27 -10.46 -10.87 -5.45
C ASP A 27 -9.93 -9.44 -5.26
N ASP A 28 -10.56 -8.65 -4.39
CA ASP A 28 -10.09 -7.29 -4.08
C ASP A 28 -8.72 -7.31 -3.40
N VAL A 29 -8.50 -8.27 -2.49
CA VAL A 29 -7.20 -8.42 -1.81
C VAL A 29 -6.11 -8.77 -2.82
N ILE A 30 -6.40 -9.68 -3.74
CA ILE A 30 -5.47 -10.08 -4.81
C ILE A 30 -5.17 -8.89 -5.73
N ALA A 31 -6.19 -8.20 -6.23
CA ALA A 31 -6.02 -7.07 -7.12
C ALA A 31 -5.23 -5.92 -6.48
N LYS A 32 -5.40 -5.67 -5.17
CA LYS A 32 -4.58 -4.68 -4.45
C LYS A 32 -3.14 -5.12 -4.27
N LEU A 33 -2.88 -6.41 -4.05
CA LEU A 33 -1.52 -6.94 -3.96
C LEU A 33 -0.75 -6.72 -5.26
N ASP A 34 -1.36 -7.06 -6.40
CA ASP A 34 -0.74 -6.91 -7.72
C ASP A 34 -0.28 -5.45 -7.94
N VAL A 35 -1.18 -4.49 -7.74
CA VAL A 35 -0.86 -3.06 -7.90
C VAL A 35 0.22 -2.59 -6.93
N LEU A 36 0.23 -3.07 -5.68
CA LEU A 36 1.25 -2.68 -4.71
C LEU A 36 2.63 -3.25 -5.06
N TYR A 37 2.72 -4.45 -5.65
CA TYR A 37 3.99 -4.98 -6.13
C TYR A 37 4.51 -4.18 -7.31
N ASP A 38 3.67 -3.81 -8.27
CA ASP A 38 4.06 -2.96 -9.40
C ASP A 38 4.61 -1.62 -8.90
N GLN A 39 3.88 -0.96 -7.99
CA GLN A 39 4.35 0.27 -7.36
C GLN A 39 5.65 0.08 -6.55
N GLN A 40 5.89 -1.10 -5.97
CA GLN A 40 7.13 -1.38 -5.27
C GLN A 40 8.32 -1.33 -6.23
N ILE A 41 8.16 -1.90 -7.42
CA ILE A 41 9.18 -1.94 -8.47
C ILE A 41 9.41 -0.53 -8.99
N ASP A 42 8.35 0.19 -9.36
CA ASP A 42 8.47 1.56 -9.88
C ASP A 42 9.17 2.51 -8.90
N LEU A 43 8.90 2.36 -7.60
CA LEU A 43 9.54 3.17 -6.56
C LEU A 43 11.05 2.88 -6.39
N ILE A 44 11.53 1.70 -6.79
CA ILE A 44 12.96 1.37 -6.74
C ILE A 44 13.71 2.12 -7.84
N ASP A 45 13.11 2.24 -9.02
CA ASP A 45 13.72 2.86 -10.19
C ASP A 45 13.53 4.39 -10.22
N ALA A 46 12.52 4.89 -9.51
CA ALA A 46 12.17 6.31 -9.49
C ALA A 46 13.16 7.22 -8.71
N ALA A 47 13.59 8.31 -9.35
CA ALA A 47 14.41 9.36 -8.73
C ALA A 47 13.58 10.34 -7.87
N ILE A 48 12.99 9.84 -6.78
CA ILE A 48 12.01 10.59 -6.00
C ILE A 48 12.64 11.65 -5.08
N ASN A 49 12.19 12.90 -5.23
CA ASN A 49 12.48 13.97 -4.28
C ASN A 49 11.61 13.84 -3.01
N LYS A 50 12.25 13.49 -1.90
CA LYS A 50 11.60 13.23 -0.60
C LYS A 50 11.06 14.49 0.10
N ASN A 51 11.41 15.68 -0.38
CA ASN A 51 10.98 16.95 0.21
C ASN A 51 9.65 17.46 -0.37
N THR A 52 9.09 16.80 -1.39
CA THR A 52 7.84 17.21 -2.00
C THR A 52 6.64 16.88 -1.12
N GLU A 53 5.59 17.69 -1.23
CA GLU A 53 4.31 17.42 -0.55
C GLU A 53 3.68 16.11 -1.03
N LYS A 54 3.88 15.73 -2.30
CA LYS A 54 3.41 14.44 -2.82
C LYS A 54 4.08 13.26 -2.13
N TYR A 55 5.40 13.29 -1.94
CA TYR A 55 6.09 12.23 -1.22
C TYR A 55 5.59 12.11 0.23
N LYS A 56 5.38 13.24 0.92
CA LYS A 56 4.83 13.24 2.30
C LYS A 56 3.41 12.68 2.35
N LYS A 57 2.55 13.05 1.39
CA LYS A 57 1.18 12.53 1.28
C LYS A 57 1.17 11.03 1.01
N ALA A 58 1.94 10.56 0.02
CA ALA A 58 2.09 9.14 -0.27
C ALA A 58 2.59 8.35 0.94
N THR A 59 3.61 8.86 1.62
CA THR A 59 4.15 8.23 2.85
C THR A 59 3.10 8.15 3.95
N THR A 60 2.33 9.22 4.16
CA THR A 60 1.28 9.27 5.19
C THR A 60 0.14 8.31 4.88
N SER A 61 -0.38 8.33 3.65
CA SER A 61 -1.43 7.41 3.22
C SER A 61 -0.98 5.95 3.31
N MET A 62 0.26 5.65 2.91
CA MET A 62 0.78 4.28 3.00
C MET A 62 0.98 3.81 4.44
N LYS A 63 1.38 4.71 5.34
CA LYS A 63 1.43 4.42 6.79
C LYS A 63 0.05 4.12 7.36
N GLU A 64 -0.98 4.85 6.93
CA GLU A 64 -2.37 4.56 7.32
C GLU A 64 -2.83 3.19 6.79
N ALA A 65 -2.52 2.87 5.53
CA ALA A 65 -2.83 1.57 4.93
C ALA A 65 -2.13 0.42 5.68
N ALA A 66 -0.84 0.56 6.01
CA ALA A 66 -0.10 -0.43 6.78
C ALA A 66 -0.71 -0.64 8.18
N LYS A 67 -1.15 0.44 8.83
CA LYS A 67 -1.84 0.37 10.12
C LYS A 67 -3.17 -0.38 10.00
N LYS A 68 -4.01 -0.03 9.02
CA LYS A 68 -5.35 -0.62 8.85
C LYS A 68 -5.31 -2.06 8.40
N THR A 69 -4.39 -2.43 7.51
CA THR A 69 -4.16 -3.84 7.16
C THR A 69 -3.70 -4.66 8.35
N LYS A 70 -2.87 -4.09 9.24
CA LYS A 70 -2.49 -4.75 10.49
C LYS A 70 -3.70 -4.95 11.41
N GLU A 71 -4.55 -3.94 11.59
CA GLU A 71 -5.78 -4.07 12.38
C GLU A 71 -6.74 -5.11 11.79
N ALA A 72 -6.79 -5.24 10.46
CA ALA A 72 -7.64 -6.21 9.78
C ALA A 72 -7.16 -7.66 9.91
N ILE A 73 -5.86 -7.89 10.15
CA ILE A 73 -5.33 -9.23 10.44
C ILE A 73 -5.96 -9.78 11.73
N ASP A 74 -6.09 -8.93 12.74
CA ASP A 74 -6.64 -9.30 14.04
C ASP A 74 -8.18 -9.32 14.02
N ASP A 75 -8.80 -8.55 13.12
CA ASP A 75 -10.25 -8.37 13.01
C ASP A 75 -10.68 -8.19 11.54
N LEU A 76 -11.11 -9.29 10.90
CA LEU A 76 -11.51 -9.30 9.49
C LEU A 76 -12.69 -8.36 9.18
N ALA A 77 -13.50 -7.95 10.17
CA ALA A 77 -14.56 -6.97 9.95
C ALA A 77 -14.01 -5.59 9.53
N LYS A 78 -12.71 -5.33 9.76
CA LYS A 78 -12.03 -4.09 9.34
C LYS A 78 -11.41 -4.17 7.95
N LEU A 79 -11.54 -5.30 7.25
CA LEU A 79 -10.93 -5.49 5.95
C LEU A 79 -11.38 -4.44 4.94
N GLU A 80 -12.68 -4.15 4.87
CA GLU A 80 -13.22 -3.15 3.94
C GLU A 80 -12.57 -1.78 4.15
N GLN A 81 -12.51 -1.31 5.40
CA GLN A 81 -11.81 -0.07 5.75
C GLN A 81 -10.31 -0.13 5.40
N ALA A 82 -9.66 -1.28 5.56
CA ALA A 82 -8.27 -1.43 5.16
C ALA A 82 -8.09 -1.30 3.65
N LEU A 83 -8.95 -1.94 2.85
CA LEU A 83 -8.95 -1.87 1.39
C LEU A 83 -9.18 -0.44 0.88
N GLU A 84 -10.06 0.33 1.51
CA GLU A 84 -10.24 1.77 1.19
C GLU A 84 -8.95 2.58 1.42
N LYS A 85 -8.27 2.33 2.54
CA LYS A 85 -7.00 3.02 2.84
C LYS A 85 -5.89 2.62 1.89
N ILE A 86 -5.83 1.35 1.49
CA ILE A 86 -4.91 0.87 0.46
C ILE A 86 -5.21 1.56 -0.87
N ALA A 87 -6.47 1.64 -1.30
CA ALA A 87 -6.84 2.29 -2.55
C ALA A 87 -6.43 3.77 -2.58
N ASN A 88 -6.64 4.49 -1.47
CA ASN A 88 -6.16 5.86 -1.34
C ASN A 88 -4.63 5.94 -1.41
N ALA A 89 -3.92 5.07 -0.69
CA ALA A 89 -2.46 5.03 -0.69
C ALA A 89 -1.88 4.73 -2.08
N ILE A 90 -2.47 3.77 -2.81
CA ILE A 90 -2.14 3.48 -4.20
C ILE A 90 -2.27 4.74 -5.05
N GLY A 91 -3.41 5.44 -4.99
CA GLY A 91 -3.61 6.67 -5.75
C GLY A 91 -2.56 7.74 -5.45
N LYS A 92 -2.15 7.89 -4.18
CA LYS A 92 -1.10 8.85 -3.80
C LYS A 92 0.30 8.44 -4.24
N VAL A 93 0.58 7.15 -4.33
CA VAL A 93 1.85 6.66 -4.88
C VAL A 93 1.86 6.82 -6.40
N THR A 94 0.76 6.57 -7.09
CA THR A 94 0.63 6.84 -8.54
C THR A 94 0.85 8.33 -8.83
N GLU A 95 0.17 9.23 -8.13
CA GLU A 95 0.34 10.70 -8.29
C GLU A 95 1.80 11.17 -8.09
N LEU A 96 2.58 10.43 -7.29
CA LEU A 96 3.99 10.68 -7.03
C LEU A 96 4.89 10.11 -8.12
N LEU A 97 4.62 8.89 -8.58
CA LEU A 97 5.36 8.23 -9.66
C LEU A 97 5.17 8.96 -11.00
N ASP A 98 3.99 9.52 -11.25
CA ASP A 98 3.69 10.35 -12.43
C ASP A 98 4.52 11.65 -12.50
N GLU A 99 5.15 12.11 -11.40
CA GLU A 99 6.05 13.28 -11.44
C GLU A 99 7.48 12.95 -11.90
N VAL A 100 7.85 11.68 -11.82
CA VAL A 100 9.23 11.21 -11.98
C VAL A 100 9.41 10.30 -13.19
N ALA A 101 8.31 9.84 -13.79
CA ALA A 101 8.26 9.22 -15.11
C ALA A 101 8.39 10.26 -16.23
#